data_AF-A0A7Z0QLI9-F1
#
_entry.id   AF-A0A7Z0QLI9-F1
#
_cell.length_a   1.000
_cell.length_b   1.000
_cell.length_c   1.000
_cell.angle_alpha   90.00
_cell.angle_beta   90.00
_cell.angle_gamma   90.00
#
_symmetry.space_group_name_H-M   'P 1'
#
loop_
_entity.id
_entity.type
_entity.pdbx_description
1 polymer ?
#
loop_
_entity_poly.entity_id
_entity_poly.type
_entity_poly.pdbx_seq_one_letter_code
_entity_poly.pdbx_strand_id
1 'polypeptide(L)'
;MSPTELEQSLLRLGLEPAESAQLLGVTLRTYRRWLNGEEIPGPVEQAIRAWLRLHDRRLPWRPDSTAIVEDDQSQIPRHREHAIDLSDVITRVEARGGPRTPWTVDRQRFRASLGPMEVSFYPLANGGFSLGNYTRKDGNPDVQRDRELIEDATYCIAKEFMSGPVTLVHHDRPWRAGTAKQTLENFPSKEAAIQRACAAMDAGEFHDAFIMAGTQPMLEKLELRRECQRRKDAAAALRAVAAYVLKHSSIFARDGARWWSADQTARQKQLIEAVGTKINALADPTLQGAVTYEQFESLLGELHKLGFFPETELVSAVARAFV
;
A
#
# COMPACT_ATOMS: atom_id res chain seq x y z
N MET A 1 3.73 -42.94 -1.10
CA MET A 1 3.61 -41.78 -0.17
C MET A 1 2.97 -42.27 1.11
N SER A 2 3.52 -41.94 2.28
CA SER A 2 2.91 -42.30 3.58
C SER A 2 1.73 -41.38 3.94
N PRO A 3 0.85 -41.77 4.88
CA PRO A 3 -0.25 -40.91 5.33
C PRO A 3 0.22 -39.57 5.89
N THR A 4 1.34 -39.56 6.62
CA THR A 4 1.96 -38.35 7.15
C THR A 4 2.52 -37.46 6.04
N GLU A 5 3.16 -38.05 5.03
CA GLU A 5 3.64 -37.32 3.85
C GLU A 5 2.47 -36.73 3.05
N LEU A 6 1.35 -37.45 2.94
CA LEU A 6 0.13 -36.97 2.30
C LEU A 6 -0.44 -35.76 3.04
N GLU A 7 -0.62 -35.86 4.36
CA GLU A 7 -1.13 -34.76 5.18
C GLU A 7 -0.24 -33.51 5.09
N GLN A 8 1.08 -33.68 5.20
CA GLN A 8 2.04 -32.58 5.05
C GLN A 8 2.02 -31.96 3.64
N SER A 9 1.90 -32.79 2.60
CA SER A 9 1.81 -32.34 1.22
C SER A 9 0.58 -31.46 0.99
N LEU A 10 -0.56 -31.85 1.55
CA LEU A 10 -1.83 -31.13 1.39
C LEU A 10 -1.87 -29.85 2.22
N LEU A 11 -1.33 -29.87 3.44
CA LEU A 11 -1.10 -28.66 4.24
C LEU A 11 -0.23 -27.66 3.49
N ARG A 12 0.83 -28.15 2.83
CA ARG A 12 1.73 -27.30 2.02
C ARG A 12 1.05 -26.75 0.77
N LEU A 13 0.17 -27.52 0.13
CA LEU A 13 -0.68 -27.05 -0.97
C LEU A 13 -1.85 -26.17 -0.50
N GLY A 14 -2.06 -26.06 0.82
CA GLY A 14 -3.12 -25.28 1.45
C GLY A 14 -4.53 -25.75 1.07
N LEU A 15 -4.69 -27.07 0.90
CA LEU A 15 -5.94 -27.74 0.48
C LEU A 15 -6.70 -28.30 1.68
N GLU A 16 -8.02 -28.09 1.69
CA GLU A 16 -8.91 -28.73 2.67
C GLU A 16 -9.26 -30.18 2.28
N PRO A 17 -9.65 -31.07 3.20
CA PRO A 17 -9.96 -32.47 2.91
C PRO A 17 -11.01 -32.69 1.81
N ALA A 18 -12.07 -31.89 1.81
CA ALA A 18 -13.14 -31.99 0.81
C ALA A 18 -12.68 -31.53 -0.57
N GLU A 19 -11.88 -30.47 -0.60
CA GLU A 19 -11.28 -29.90 -1.81
C GLU A 19 -10.26 -30.85 -2.42
N SER A 20 -9.43 -31.49 -1.59
CA SER A 20 -8.45 -32.50 -2.00
C SER A 20 -9.13 -33.69 -2.67
N ALA A 21 -10.22 -34.19 -2.08
CA ALA A 21 -10.99 -35.30 -2.65
C ALA A 21 -11.58 -34.94 -4.02
N GLN A 22 -12.13 -33.73 -4.14
CA GLN A 22 -12.70 -33.22 -5.39
C GLN A 22 -11.64 -33.09 -6.49
N LEU A 23 -10.49 -32.47 -6.20
CA LEU A 23 -9.40 -32.28 -7.17
C LEU A 23 -8.76 -33.60 -7.64
N LEU A 24 -8.73 -34.60 -6.76
CA LEU A 24 -8.21 -35.94 -7.07
C LEU A 24 -9.26 -36.84 -7.76
N GLY A 25 -10.49 -36.36 -7.94
CA GLY A 25 -11.57 -37.13 -8.55
C GLY A 25 -12.02 -38.33 -7.71
N VAL A 26 -11.90 -38.25 -6.38
CA VAL A 26 -12.25 -39.34 -5.46
C VAL A 26 -13.26 -38.91 -4.40
N THR A 27 -13.88 -39.88 -3.72
CA THR A 27 -14.78 -39.57 -2.60
C THR A 27 -13.98 -39.15 -1.36
N LEU A 28 -14.59 -38.31 -0.52
CA LEU A 28 -14.01 -37.94 0.79
C LEU A 28 -13.75 -39.17 1.69
N ARG A 29 -14.54 -40.24 1.51
CA ARG A 29 -14.35 -41.51 2.22
C ARG A 29 -13.05 -42.20 1.77
N THR A 30 -12.82 -42.30 0.46
CA THR A 30 -11.58 -42.85 -0.11
C THR A 30 -10.37 -42.04 0.36
N TYR A 31 -10.48 -40.71 0.30
CA TYR A 31 -9.45 -39.80 0.81
C TYR A 31 -9.12 -40.05 2.30
N ARG A 32 -10.13 -40.17 3.17
CA ARG A 32 -9.91 -40.43 4.60
C ARG A 32 -9.25 -41.78 4.87
N ARG A 33 -9.47 -42.78 4.01
CA ARG A 33 -8.80 -44.07 4.18
C ARG A 33 -7.30 -44.00 3.88
N TRP A 34 -6.88 -43.19 2.91
CA TRP A 34 -5.47 -42.92 2.65
C TRP A 34 -4.77 -42.26 3.85
N LEU A 35 -5.43 -41.31 4.51
CA LEU A 35 -4.92 -40.72 5.77
C LEU A 35 -4.84 -41.74 6.92
N ASN A 36 -5.62 -42.82 6.86
CA ASN A 36 -5.63 -43.89 7.87
C ASN A 36 -4.71 -45.07 7.50
N GLY A 37 -3.86 -44.94 6.48
CA GLY A 37 -2.87 -45.97 6.14
C GLY A 37 -3.21 -46.88 4.96
N GLU A 38 -4.33 -46.66 4.26
CA GLU A 38 -4.59 -47.37 3.00
C GLU A 38 -3.64 -46.88 1.89
N GLU A 39 -3.21 -47.78 1.03
CA GLU A 39 -2.25 -47.48 -0.04
C GLU A 39 -2.80 -46.43 -1.01
N ILE A 40 -2.00 -45.39 -1.26
CA ILE A 40 -2.34 -44.32 -2.20
C ILE A 40 -2.00 -44.81 -3.63
N PRO A 41 -2.94 -44.79 -4.58
CA PRO A 41 -2.66 -45.17 -5.95
C PRO A 41 -1.52 -44.33 -6.55
N GLY A 42 -0.59 -44.99 -7.27
CA GLY A 42 0.56 -44.33 -7.89
C GLY A 42 0.24 -43.07 -8.72
N PRO A 43 -0.83 -43.04 -9.54
CA PRO A 43 -1.23 -41.83 -10.27
C PRO A 43 -1.60 -40.65 -9.37
N VAL A 44 -2.28 -40.91 -8.24
CA VAL A 44 -2.66 -39.90 -7.25
C VAL A 44 -1.43 -39.32 -6.58
N GLU A 45 -0.49 -40.19 -6.17
CA GLU A 45 0.78 -39.76 -5.60
C GLU A 45 1.59 -38.90 -6.60
N GLN A 46 1.64 -39.29 -7.87
CA GLN A 46 2.34 -38.51 -8.90
C GLN A 46 1.68 -37.16 -9.17
N ALA A 47 0.35 -37.08 -9.14
CA ALA A 47 -0.38 -35.83 -9.28
C ALA A 47 -0.06 -34.87 -8.13
N ILE A 48 -0.11 -35.33 -6.88
CA ILE A 48 0.23 -34.51 -5.71
C ILE A 48 1.68 -34.04 -5.76
N ARG A 49 2.62 -34.93 -6.13
CA ARG A 49 4.04 -34.56 -6.30
C ARG A 49 4.23 -33.56 -7.45
N ALA A 50 3.46 -33.68 -8.53
CA ALA A 50 3.50 -32.71 -9.64
C ALA A 50 2.96 -31.35 -9.19
N TRP A 51 1.84 -31.32 -8.48
CA TRP A 51 1.28 -30.10 -7.88
C TRP A 51 2.26 -29.46 -6.92
N LEU A 52 2.93 -30.22 -6.05
CA LEU A 52 3.98 -29.70 -5.18
C LEU A 52 5.15 -29.11 -5.97
N ARG A 53 5.64 -29.78 -7.02
CA ARG A 53 6.72 -29.25 -7.86
C ARG A 53 6.32 -27.96 -8.58
N LEU A 54 5.08 -27.87 -9.05
CA LEU A 54 4.55 -26.68 -9.70
C LEU A 54 4.34 -25.57 -8.67
N HIS A 55 3.76 -25.88 -7.51
CA HIS A 55 3.60 -24.99 -6.38
C HIS A 55 4.94 -24.42 -5.89
N ASP A 56 5.95 -25.28 -5.72
CA ASP A 56 7.31 -24.90 -5.32
C ASP A 56 8.00 -24.02 -6.37
N ARG A 57 7.68 -24.24 -7.65
CA ARG A 57 8.15 -23.42 -8.79
C ARG A 57 7.24 -22.24 -9.08
N ARG A 58 6.18 -22.05 -8.29
CA ARG A 58 5.17 -20.98 -8.42
C ARG A 58 4.46 -20.97 -9.78
N LEU A 59 4.27 -22.15 -10.39
CA LEU A 59 3.57 -22.35 -11.65
C LEU A 59 2.11 -22.79 -11.42
N PRO A 60 1.17 -22.48 -12.34
CA PRO A 60 -0.23 -22.89 -12.22
C PRO A 60 -0.37 -24.41 -12.17
N TRP A 61 -1.14 -24.93 -11.20
CA TRP A 61 -1.36 -26.37 -11.05
C TRP A 61 -2.80 -26.76 -10.70
N ARG A 62 -3.66 -25.80 -10.36
CA ARG A 62 -5.08 -26.05 -10.08
C ARG A 62 -5.89 -26.04 -11.39
N PRO A 63 -6.77 -27.04 -11.62
CA PRO A 63 -7.59 -27.12 -12.83
C PRO A 63 -8.63 -26.00 -13.00
N ASP A 64 -9.01 -25.33 -11.92
CA ASP A 64 -10.06 -24.29 -11.83
C ASP A 64 -9.50 -22.87 -11.65
N SER A 65 -8.18 -22.70 -11.76
CA SER A 65 -7.53 -21.39 -11.67
C SER A 65 -7.17 -20.84 -13.05
N THR A 66 -7.57 -19.60 -13.33
CA THR A 66 -7.07 -18.83 -14.46
C THR A 66 -5.94 -17.93 -13.97
N ALA A 67 -4.80 -17.94 -14.67
CA ALA A 67 -3.72 -17.00 -14.39
C ALA A 67 -4.21 -15.58 -14.67
N ILE A 68 -3.89 -14.63 -13.78
CA ILE A 68 -4.26 -13.22 -13.99
C ILE A 68 -3.46 -12.62 -15.17
N VAL A 69 -2.33 -13.22 -15.54
CA VAL A 69 -1.47 -12.83 -16.68
C VAL A 69 -1.21 -14.05 -17.57
N GLU A 70 -1.50 -13.95 -18.88
CA GLU A 70 -1.54 -15.09 -19.83
C GLU A 70 -0.17 -15.61 -20.31
N ASP A 71 0.94 -14.89 -20.09
CA ASP A 71 2.27 -15.30 -20.55
C ASP A 71 3.24 -15.35 -19.36
N ASP A 72 3.79 -16.54 -19.05
CA ASP A 72 4.51 -16.81 -17.78
C ASP A 72 6.02 -17.15 -17.93
N GLN A 73 6.63 -17.01 -19.12
CA GLN A 73 8.05 -17.38 -19.35
C GLN A 73 9.19 -16.34 -19.13
N SER A 74 8.97 -15.07 -18.78
CA SER A 74 10.09 -14.10 -18.57
C SER A 74 9.95 -13.20 -17.34
N GLN A 75 10.80 -13.43 -16.33
CA GLN A 75 10.65 -12.87 -14.98
C GLN A 75 11.24 -11.46 -14.78
N ILE A 76 12.20 -11.00 -15.60
CA ILE A 76 12.91 -9.71 -15.37
C ILE A 76 12.19 -8.49 -16.00
N PRO A 77 11.65 -8.55 -17.24
CA PRO A 77 10.86 -7.45 -17.80
C PRO A 77 9.54 -7.22 -17.05
N ARG A 78 8.92 -8.29 -16.54
CA ARG A 78 7.70 -8.27 -15.73
C ARG A 78 7.82 -7.49 -14.44
N HIS A 79 8.97 -7.53 -13.77
CA HIS A 79 9.16 -6.76 -12.54
C HIS A 79 9.03 -5.25 -12.76
N ARG A 80 9.30 -4.76 -13.99
CA ARG A 80 9.15 -3.34 -14.33
C ARG A 80 7.74 -3.01 -14.79
N GLU A 81 7.12 -3.85 -15.61
CA GLU A 81 5.72 -3.66 -16.04
C GLU A 81 4.72 -3.85 -14.88
N HIS A 82 4.96 -4.79 -13.97
CA HIS A 82 4.06 -5.07 -12.84
C HIS A 82 4.08 -3.97 -11.76
N ALA A 83 5.22 -3.32 -11.54
CA ALA A 83 5.30 -2.17 -10.63
C ALA A 83 4.53 -0.95 -11.17
N ILE A 84 4.53 -0.78 -12.50
CA ILE A 84 3.76 0.26 -13.21
C ILE A 84 2.25 -0.06 -13.12
N ASP A 85 1.87 -1.32 -13.38
CA ASP A 85 0.47 -1.76 -13.29
C ASP A 85 -0.09 -1.70 -11.84
N LEU A 86 0.71 -2.03 -10.83
CA LEU A 86 0.32 -1.94 -9.42
C LEU A 86 0.09 -0.49 -8.98
N SER A 87 0.96 0.45 -9.37
CA SER A 87 0.78 1.87 -9.09
C SER A 87 -0.50 2.40 -9.72
N ASP A 88 -0.76 2.04 -10.99
CA ASP A 88 -1.96 2.46 -11.69
C ASP A 88 -3.23 1.86 -11.08
N VAL A 89 -3.19 0.60 -10.64
CA VAL A 89 -4.30 -0.05 -9.91
C VAL A 89 -4.57 0.67 -8.58
N ILE A 90 -3.52 0.96 -7.80
CA ILE A 90 -3.66 1.68 -6.53
C ILE A 90 -4.28 3.05 -6.76
N THR A 91 -3.76 3.83 -7.72
CA THR A 91 -4.32 5.15 -8.07
C THR A 91 -5.77 5.06 -8.52
N ARG A 92 -6.16 4.05 -9.32
CA ARG A 92 -7.56 3.84 -9.71
C ARG A 92 -8.47 3.52 -8.53
N VAL A 93 -8.00 2.69 -7.59
CA VAL A 93 -8.76 2.32 -6.38
C VAL A 93 -8.89 3.52 -5.43
N GLU A 94 -7.84 4.31 -5.26
CA GLU A 94 -7.86 5.53 -4.45
C GLU A 94 -8.78 6.60 -5.06
N ALA A 95 -8.72 6.82 -6.37
CA ALA A 95 -9.56 7.80 -7.07
C ALA A 95 -11.06 7.50 -6.96
N ARG A 96 -11.46 6.23 -6.72
CA ARG A 96 -12.86 5.84 -6.44
C ARG A 96 -13.26 5.88 -4.97
N GLY A 97 -12.39 6.37 -4.08
CA GLY A 97 -12.63 6.48 -2.64
C GLY A 97 -12.15 5.28 -1.83
N GLY A 98 -11.26 4.45 -2.39
CA GLY A 98 -10.77 3.22 -1.77
C GLY A 98 -11.52 1.96 -2.23
N PRO A 99 -11.20 0.79 -1.64
CA PRO A 99 -11.80 -0.47 -2.06
C PRO A 99 -13.29 -0.47 -1.72
N ARG A 100 -14.15 -0.84 -2.68
CA ARG A 100 -15.59 -0.91 -2.47
C ARG A 100 -15.95 -2.00 -1.47
N THR A 101 -15.20 -3.11 -1.51
CA THR A 101 -15.38 -4.21 -0.56
C THR A 101 -14.04 -4.60 0.04
N PRO A 102 -13.88 -4.58 1.38
CA PRO A 102 -12.62 -4.91 2.01
C PRO A 102 -12.33 -6.42 1.90
N TRP A 103 -11.23 -6.76 1.24
CA TRP A 103 -10.70 -8.13 1.20
C TRP A 103 -9.91 -8.45 2.46
N THR A 104 -10.01 -9.68 2.94
CA THR A 104 -9.21 -10.17 4.08
C THR A 104 -7.93 -10.80 3.54
N VAL A 105 -6.76 -10.31 3.98
CA VAL A 105 -5.45 -10.75 3.47
C VAL A 105 -4.75 -11.63 4.51
N ASP A 106 -4.36 -12.82 4.09
CA ASP A 106 -3.53 -13.76 4.84
C ASP A 106 -2.10 -13.74 4.28
N ARG A 107 -1.17 -13.14 5.03
CA ARG A 107 0.24 -13.03 4.67
C ARG A 107 1.03 -14.33 4.82
N GLN A 108 0.55 -15.29 5.61
CA GLN A 108 1.22 -16.57 5.77
C GLN A 108 0.86 -17.52 4.62
N ARG A 109 -0.39 -17.47 4.17
CA ARG A 109 -0.90 -18.30 3.08
C ARG A 109 -0.82 -17.61 1.71
N PHE A 110 -0.39 -16.36 1.68
CA PHE A 110 -0.28 -15.49 0.51
C PHE A 110 -1.57 -15.41 -0.31
N ARG A 111 -2.67 -15.14 0.38
CA ARG A 111 -4.02 -15.13 -0.18
C ARG A 111 -4.87 -13.97 0.34
N ALA A 112 -5.67 -13.38 -0.54
CA ALA A 112 -6.73 -12.46 -0.18
C ALA A 112 -8.07 -13.12 -0.47
N SER A 113 -9.04 -13.00 0.43
CA SER A 113 -10.38 -13.57 0.26
C SER A 113 -11.50 -12.54 0.44
N LEU A 114 -12.56 -12.73 -0.34
CA LEU A 114 -13.83 -12.01 -0.24
C LEU A 114 -14.98 -13.00 -0.48
N GLY A 115 -15.57 -13.52 0.60
CA GLY A 115 -16.66 -14.50 0.51
C GLY A 115 -16.24 -15.75 -0.29
N PRO A 116 -16.90 -16.06 -1.43
CA PRO A 116 -16.54 -17.21 -2.25
C PRO A 116 -15.29 -16.97 -3.13
N MET A 117 -14.77 -15.74 -3.18
CA MET A 117 -13.69 -15.33 -4.08
C MET A 117 -12.33 -15.33 -3.37
N GLU A 118 -11.28 -15.71 -4.09
CA GLU A 118 -9.91 -15.77 -3.59
C GLU A 118 -8.93 -15.29 -4.67
N VAL A 119 -8.00 -14.42 -4.27
CA VAL A 119 -6.86 -13.98 -5.08
C VAL A 119 -5.58 -14.43 -4.36
N SER A 120 -4.77 -15.26 -4.99
CA SER A 120 -3.43 -15.56 -4.49
C SER A 120 -2.43 -14.49 -4.91
N PHE A 121 -1.36 -14.34 -4.14
CA PHE A 121 -0.26 -13.44 -4.46
C PHE A 121 1.08 -14.06 -4.05
N TYR A 122 2.17 -13.43 -4.49
CA TYR A 122 3.53 -13.87 -4.23
C TYR A 122 4.35 -12.73 -3.68
N PRO A 123 5.04 -12.88 -2.54
CA PRO A 123 6.02 -11.89 -2.13
C PRO A 123 7.19 -11.89 -3.12
N LEU A 124 7.64 -10.70 -3.49
CA LEU A 124 8.76 -10.46 -4.40
C LEU A 124 10.05 -10.20 -3.62
N ALA A 125 11.17 -10.21 -4.34
CA ALA A 125 12.51 -9.99 -3.79
C ALA A 125 12.81 -8.52 -3.43
N ASN A 126 11.89 -7.60 -3.73
CA ASN A 126 12.03 -6.15 -3.59
C ASN A 126 11.05 -5.54 -2.55
N GLY A 127 10.45 -6.36 -1.71
CA GLY A 127 9.47 -5.97 -0.69
C GLY A 127 8.05 -5.80 -1.23
N GLY A 128 7.84 -5.94 -2.54
CA GLY A 128 6.53 -5.92 -3.18
C GLY A 128 5.88 -7.30 -3.26
N PHE A 129 4.83 -7.39 -4.06
CA PHE A 129 4.16 -8.65 -4.36
C PHE A 129 3.75 -8.71 -5.84
N SER A 130 3.49 -9.92 -6.32
CA SER A 130 2.84 -10.17 -7.61
C SER A 130 1.52 -10.88 -7.40
N LEU A 131 0.49 -10.52 -8.16
CA LEU A 131 -0.73 -11.30 -8.19
C LEU A 131 -0.49 -12.68 -8.81
N GLY A 132 -1.22 -13.68 -8.34
CA GLY A 132 -1.21 -15.04 -8.84
C GLY A 132 -2.51 -15.39 -9.53
N ASN A 133 -3.33 -16.21 -8.86
CA ASN A 133 -4.55 -16.77 -9.41
C ASN A 133 -5.78 -16.10 -8.82
N TYR A 134 -6.82 -15.98 -9.63
CA TYR A 134 -8.16 -15.64 -9.18
C TYR A 134 -9.06 -16.88 -9.25
N THR A 135 -9.80 -17.14 -8.18
CA THR A 135 -10.78 -18.24 -8.10
C THR A 135 -12.06 -17.76 -7.42
N ARG A 136 -13.18 -18.43 -7.71
CA ARG A 136 -14.44 -18.20 -7.01
C ARG A 136 -15.25 -19.49 -6.89
N LYS A 137 -15.87 -19.71 -5.73
CA LYS A 137 -16.63 -20.94 -5.40
C LYS A 137 -18.10 -20.91 -5.80
N ASP A 138 -18.60 -19.73 -6.19
CA ASP A 138 -19.99 -19.47 -6.55
C ASP A 138 -20.23 -19.44 -8.07
N GLY A 139 -19.20 -19.68 -8.89
CA GLY A 139 -19.30 -19.73 -10.35
C GLY A 139 -17.95 -19.88 -11.04
N ASN A 140 -17.93 -19.72 -12.37
CA ASN A 140 -16.67 -19.73 -13.12
C ASN A 140 -15.92 -18.40 -12.95
N PRO A 141 -14.61 -18.44 -12.66
CA PRO A 141 -13.80 -17.23 -12.55
C PRO A 141 -13.65 -16.54 -13.90
N ASP A 142 -13.81 -15.22 -13.92
CA ASP A 142 -13.63 -14.38 -15.11
C ASP A 142 -12.92 -13.09 -14.69
N VAL A 143 -11.64 -12.97 -15.07
CA VAL A 143 -10.77 -11.85 -14.68
C VAL A 143 -11.26 -10.52 -15.26
N GLN A 144 -11.85 -10.52 -16.46
CA GLN A 144 -12.32 -9.29 -17.09
C GLN A 144 -13.63 -8.81 -16.45
N ARG A 145 -14.57 -9.73 -16.19
CA ARG A 145 -15.81 -9.41 -15.50
C ARG A 145 -15.54 -8.95 -14.06
N ASP A 146 -14.64 -9.63 -13.36
CA ASP A 146 -14.41 -9.43 -11.92
C ASP A 146 -13.24 -8.45 -11.64
N ARG A 147 -12.80 -7.70 -12.67
CA ARG A 147 -11.61 -6.82 -12.62
C ARG A 147 -11.62 -5.84 -11.45
N GLU A 148 -12.71 -5.10 -11.23
CA GLU A 148 -12.78 -4.12 -10.13
C GLU A 148 -12.60 -4.78 -8.76
N LEU A 149 -13.11 -6.00 -8.57
CA LEU A 149 -12.97 -6.76 -7.33
C LEU A 149 -11.55 -7.25 -7.14
N ILE A 150 -10.88 -7.66 -8.23
CA ILE A 150 -9.46 -8.04 -8.21
C ILE A 150 -8.58 -6.82 -7.93
N GLU A 151 -8.92 -5.64 -8.46
CA GLU A 151 -8.24 -4.39 -8.11
C GLU A 151 -8.41 -4.02 -6.63
N ASP A 152 -9.62 -4.19 -6.07
CA ASP A 152 -9.86 -4.04 -4.62
C ASP A 152 -8.98 -5.00 -3.80
N ALA A 153 -8.90 -6.27 -4.23
CA ALA A 153 -8.02 -7.27 -3.60
C ALA A 153 -6.55 -6.82 -3.65
N THR A 154 -6.12 -6.34 -4.81
CA THR A 154 -4.76 -5.86 -5.06
C THR A 154 -4.41 -4.70 -4.14
N TYR A 155 -5.33 -3.74 -3.98
CA TYR A 155 -5.16 -2.62 -3.05
C TYR A 155 -5.07 -3.10 -1.59
N CYS A 156 -5.94 -4.03 -1.18
CA CYS A 156 -5.88 -4.62 0.17
C CYS A 156 -4.56 -5.36 0.43
N ILE A 157 -4.06 -6.13 -0.53
CA ILE A 157 -2.76 -6.82 -0.43
C ILE A 157 -1.63 -5.80 -0.35
N ALA A 158 -1.64 -4.76 -1.20
CA ALA A 158 -0.65 -3.70 -1.18
C ALA A 158 -0.60 -2.99 0.17
N LYS A 159 -1.77 -2.66 0.73
CA LYS A 159 -1.88 -2.07 2.06
C LYS A 159 -1.21 -2.94 3.12
N GLU A 160 -1.43 -4.25 3.08
CA GLU A 160 -0.85 -5.22 4.03
C GLU A 160 0.66 -5.42 3.87
N PHE A 161 1.19 -5.29 2.66
CA PHE A 161 2.63 -5.25 2.42
C PHE A 161 3.27 -3.93 2.88
N MET A 162 2.54 -2.82 2.77
CA MET A 162 2.96 -1.53 3.30
C MET A 162 2.82 -1.44 4.83
N SER A 163 1.88 -2.18 5.43
CA SER A 163 1.66 -2.29 6.88
C SER A 163 2.31 -3.56 7.44
N GLY A 164 3.63 -3.52 7.60
CA GLY A 164 4.38 -4.54 8.31
C GLY A 164 5.50 -3.94 9.15
N PRO A 165 6.08 -4.73 10.08
CA PRO A 165 7.26 -4.28 10.78
C PRO A 165 8.41 -4.08 9.80
N VAL A 166 9.12 -2.97 9.95
CA VAL A 166 10.24 -2.57 9.10
C VAL A 166 11.47 -2.34 9.97
N THR A 167 12.63 -2.43 9.35
CA THR A 167 13.91 -2.14 10.02
C THR A 167 14.53 -0.91 9.39
N LEU A 168 14.70 0.15 10.18
CA LEU A 168 15.52 1.29 9.81
C LEU A 168 16.98 0.93 10.06
N VAL A 169 17.79 1.01 9.00
CA VAL A 169 19.23 0.82 9.07
C VAL A 169 19.89 2.18 8.93
N HIS A 170 20.83 2.50 9.81
CA HIS A 170 21.62 3.74 9.74
C HIS A 170 23.03 3.54 10.28
N HIS A 171 23.88 4.54 10.03
CA HIS A 171 25.28 4.56 10.44
C HIS A 171 25.60 5.80 11.27
N ASP A 172 26.52 5.64 12.21
CA ASP A 172 27.06 6.71 13.06
C ASP A 172 27.91 7.74 12.30
N ARG A 173 28.42 7.35 11.12
CA ARG A 173 29.24 8.18 10.23
C ARG A 173 29.08 7.71 8.80
N PRO A 174 29.51 8.50 7.79
CA PRO A 174 29.48 8.05 6.40
C PRO A 174 30.23 6.71 6.24
N TRP A 175 29.61 5.75 5.57
CA TRP A 175 30.16 4.40 5.36
C TRP A 175 31.56 4.43 4.71
N ARG A 176 31.85 5.44 3.89
CA ARG A 176 33.14 5.62 3.21
C ARG A 176 34.24 6.26 4.08
N ALA A 177 33.92 6.68 5.31
CA ALA A 177 34.86 7.36 6.21
C ALA A 177 35.62 6.41 7.16
N GLY A 178 35.57 5.09 6.92
CA GLY A 178 36.23 4.05 7.74
C GLY A 178 35.22 3.07 8.34
N THR A 179 35.56 2.45 9.48
CA THR A 179 34.67 1.49 10.16
C THR A 179 33.46 2.21 10.77
N ALA A 180 32.35 2.29 10.04
CA ALA A 180 31.08 2.83 10.52
C ALA A 180 30.31 1.78 11.33
N LYS A 181 29.69 2.20 12.43
CA LYS A 181 28.82 1.34 13.23
C LYS A 181 27.42 1.36 12.61
N GLN A 182 27.01 0.22 12.06
CA GLN A 182 25.63 0.00 11.61
C GLN A 182 24.72 -0.26 12.81
N THR A 183 23.55 0.37 12.80
CA THR A 183 22.50 0.16 13.80
C THR A 183 21.20 -0.20 13.09
N LEU A 184 20.45 -1.15 13.66
CA LEU A 184 19.17 -1.63 13.14
C LEU A 184 18.09 -1.32 14.18
N GLU A 185 17.11 -0.52 13.82
CA GLU A 185 15.96 -0.16 14.67
C GLU A 185 14.68 -0.72 14.05
N ASN A 186 13.90 -1.50 14.81
CA ASN A 186 12.66 -2.09 14.33
C ASN A 186 11.47 -1.18 14.65
N PHE A 187 10.59 -1.00 13.67
CA PHE A 187 9.39 -0.19 13.77
C PHE A 187 8.16 -1.01 13.39
N PRO A 188 6.99 -0.70 13.96
CA PRO A 188 5.74 -1.40 13.64
C PRO A 188 5.21 -1.07 12.24
N SER A 189 5.68 0.02 11.62
CA SER A 189 5.25 0.47 10.28
C SER A 189 6.32 1.28 9.56
N LYS A 190 6.19 1.36 8.23
CA LYS A 190 6.99 2.26 7.37
C LYS A 190 6.93 3.71 7.85
N GLU A 191 5.74 4.21 8.12
CA GLU A 191 5.51 5.59 8.55
C GLU A 191 6.26 5.96 9.83
N ALA A 192 6.26 5.06 10.82
CA ALA A 192 6.99 5.27 12.06
C ALA A 192 8.52 5.31 11.84
N ALA A 193 9.03 4.46 10.95
CA ALA A 193 10.45 4.47 10.57
C ALA A 193 10.84 5.73 9.81
N ILE A 194 10.02 6.19 8.85
CA ILE A 194 10.25 7.45 8.12
C ILE A 194 10.26 8.62 9.12
N GLN A 195 9.28 8.68 10.02
CA GLN A 195 9.20 9.74 11.03
C GLN A 195 10.48 9.82 11.89
N ARG A 196 10.96 8.66 12.41
CA ARG A 196 12.22 8.61 13.16
C ARG A 196 13.40 9.07 12.30
N ALA A 197 13.48 8.58 11.07
CA ALA A 197 14.59 8.88 10.17
C ALA A 197 14.65 10.37 9.81
N CYS A 198 13.53 11.00 9.48
CA CYS A 198 13.49 12.43 9.16
C CYS A 198 13.91 13.29 10.36
N ALA A 199 13.42 12.97 11.56
CA ALA A 199 13.83 13.68 12.78
C ALA A 199 15.33 13.55 13.06
N ALA A 200 15.90 12.35 12.87
CA ALA A 200 17.32 12.08 13.11
C ALA A 200 18.24 12.73 12.08
N MET A 201 17.85 12.73 10.79
CA MET A 201 18.62 13.35 9.72
C MET A 201 18.70 14.87 9.88
N ASP A 202 17.68 15.50 10.42
CA ASP A 202 17.66 16.94 10.72
C ASP A 202 18.63 17.31 11.84
N ALA A 203 18.75 16.43 12.83
CA ALA A 203 19.73 16.56 13.91
C ALA A 203 21.17 16.17 13.48
N GLY A 204 21.34 15.67 12.24
CA GLY A 204 22.63 15.17 11.76
C GLY A 204 23.09 13.87 12.42
N GLU A 205 22.18 13.15 13.09
CA GLU A 205 22.49 11.92 13.83
C GLU A 205 22.69 10.71 12.92
N PHE A 206 22.02 10.69 11.76
CA PHE A 206 22.01 9.52 10.88
C PHE A 206 22.79 9.76 9.60
N HIS A 207 23.68 8.81 9.29
CA HIS A 207 24.34 8.70 8.01
C HIS A 207 23.87 7.45 7.25
N ASP A 208 23.76 7.57 5.93
CA ASP A 208 23.45 6.46 5.03
C ASP A 208 22.21 5.63 5.44
N ALA A 209 21.17 6.30 5.94
CA ALA A 209 19.96 5.65 6.43
C ALA A 209 19.09 5.10 5.29
N PHE A 210 18.48 3.93 5.48
CA PHE A 210 17.51 3.30 4.57
C PHE A 210 16.58 2.36 5.36
N ILE A 211 15.43 2.03 4.78
CA ILE A 211 14.42 1.18 5.44
C ILE A 211 14.31 -0.17 4.72
N MET A 212 14.30 -1.25 5.49
CA MET A 212 14.11 -2.62 5.00
C MET A 212 12.77 -3.21 5.44
N ALA A 213 12.20 -4.06 4.61
CA ALA A 213 11.14 -5.00 4.97
C ALA A 213 11.72 -6.42 4.96
N GLY A 214 11.98 -6.97 6.15
CA GLY A 214 12.75 -8.22 6.28
C GLY A 214 14.18 -8.04 5.78
N THR A 215 14.58 -8.79 4.75
CA THR A 215 15.93 -8.75 4.16
C THR A 215 16.06 -7.81 2.96
N GLN A 216 14.99 -7.10 2.60
CA GLN A 216 14.90 -6.37 1.34
C GLN A 216 14.77 -4.87 1.55
N PRO A 217 15.49 -4.04 0.77
CA PRO A 217 15.35 -2.59 0.85
C PRO A 217 13.95 -2.19 0.35
N MET A 218 13.20 -1.50 1.20
CA MET A 218 11.87 -0.98 0.91
C MET A 218 11.91 0.51 0.59
N LEU A 219 12.81 1.26 1.23
CA LEU A 219 13.05 2.67 0.92
C LEU A 219 14.55 2.94 0.95
N GLU A 220 15.13 3.21 -0.21
CA GLU A 220 16.57 3.43 -0.31
C GLU A 220 16.98 4.81 0.23
N LYS A 221 18.28 5.00 0.45
CA LYS A 221 18.85 6.22 1.03
C LYS A 221 18.40 7.51 0.33
N LEU A 222 18.43 7.53 -1.01
CA LEU A 222 18.06 8.72 -1.77
C LEU A 222 16.56 8.99 -1.70
N GLU A 223 15.75 7.94 -1.73
CA GLU A 223 14.29 8.01 -1.64
C GLU A 223 13.85 8.49 -0.27
N LEU A 224 14.44 7.94 0.80
CA LEU A 224 14.18 8.37 2.17
C LEU A 224 14.55 9.84 2.39
N ARG A 225 15.65 10.32 1.81
CA ARG A 225 16.01 11.75 1.86
C ARG A 225 15.01 12.62 1.12
N ARG A 226 14.58 12.21 -0.08
CA ARG A 226 13.57 12.93 -0.87
C ARG A 226 12.24 12.98 -0.12
N GLU A 227 11.83 11.88 0.50
CA GLU A 227 10.63 11.80 1.34
C GLU A 227 10.69 12.81 2.50
N CYS A 228 11.79 12.83 3.25
CA CYS A 228 11.95 13.77 4.36
C CYS A 228 11.98 15.23 3.89
N GLN A 229 12.63 15.51 2.75
CA GLN A 229 12.62 16.85 2.17
C GLN A 229 11.21 17.25 1.71
N ARG A 230 10.48 16.35 1.03
CA ARG A 230 9.11 16.58 0.60
C ARG A 230 8.21 16.99 1.76
N ARG A 231 8.28 16.28 2.89
CA ARG A 231 7.49 16.61 4.10
C ARG A 231 7.79 17.99 4.65
N LYS A 232 9.06 18.41 4.62
CA LYS A 232 9.47 19.77 5.03
C LYS A 232 8.95 20.83 4.07
N ASP A 233 9.11 20.59 2.78
CA ASP A 233 8.67 21.52 1.74
C ASP A 233 7.15 21.71 1.80
N ALA A 234 6.40 20.62 2.01
CA ALA A 234 4.95 20.65 2.20
C ALA A 234 4.56 21.44 3.46
N ALA A 235 5.20 21.18 4.60
CA ALA A 235 4.95 21.93 5.83
C ALA A 235 5.31 23.42 5.67
N ALA A 236 6.39 23.76 4.98
CA ALA A 236 6.79 25.13 4.71
C ALA A 236 5.78 25.84 3.77
N ALA A 237 5.33 25.17 2.72
CA ALA A 237 4.34 25.69 1.78
C ALA A 237 2.99 25.98 2.47
N LEU A 238 2.52 25.07 3.33
CA LEU A 238 1.31 25.27 4.14
C LEU A 238 1.44 26.50 5.06
N ARG A 239 2.57 26.66 5.75
CA ARG A 239 2.82 27.85 6.58
C ARG A 239 2.88 29.12 5.75
N ALA A 240 3.43 29.09 4.54
CA ALA A 240 3.49 30.24 3.64
C ALA A 240 2.08 30.70 3.21
N VAL A 241 1.21 29.76 2.82
CA VAL A 241 -0.20 30.07 2.52
C VAL A 241 -0.91 30.64 3.75
N ALA A 242 -0.76 30.01 4.92
CA ALA A 242 -1.39 30.50 6.14
C ALA A 242 -0.93 31.91 6.51
N ALA A 243 0.38 32.19 6.43
CA ALA A 243 0.93 33.52 6.69
C ALA A 243 0.37 34.56 5.72
N TYR A 244 0.24 34.21 4.44
CA TYR A 244 -0.39 35.07 3.43
C TYR A 244 -1.85 35.35 3.78
N VAL A 245 -2.65 34.31 4.08
CA VAL A 245 -4.06 34.46 4.46
C VAL A 245 -4.22 35.40 5.65
N LEU A 246 -3.44 35.20 6.71
CA LEU A 246 -3.50 36.03 7.92
C LEU A 246 -3.10 37.49 7.65
N LYS A 247 -2.09 37.72 6.81
CA LYS A 247 -1.61 39.06 6.46
C LYS A 247 -2.61 39.81 5.57
N HIS A 248 -3.31 39.11 4.69
CA HIS A 248 -4.17 39.71 3.66
C HIS A 248 -5.67 39.56 3.96
N SER A 249 -6.05 39.07 5.14
CA SER A 249 -7.44 38.73 5.55
C SER A 249 -8.46 39.87 5.44
N SER A 250 -8.01 41.13 5.35
CA SER A 250 -8.87 42.30 5.13
C SER A 250 -9.23 42.56 3.67
N ILE A 251 -8.65 41.81 2.72
CA ILE A 251 -8.85 41.98 1.28
C ILE A 251 -9.59 40.76 0.74
N PHE A 252 -10.86 40.94 0.39
CA PHE A 252 -11.71 39.86 -0.11
C PHE A 252 -12.76 40.39 -1.10
N ALA A 253 -13.20 39.51 -1.99
CA ALA A 253 -14.30 39.74 -2.91
C ALA A 253 -15.63 39.78 -2.14
N ARG A 254 -16.55 40.62 -2.61
CA ARG A 254 -17.86 40.85 -2.01
C ARG A 254 -18.89 40.80 -3.12
N ASP A 255 -19.99 40.10 -2.87
CA ASP A 255 -21.12 40.07 -3.79
C ASP A 255 -22.09 41.22 -3.49
N GLY A 256 -22.55 41.88 -4.56
CA GLY A 256 -23.60 42.90 -4.52
C GLY A 256 -23.10 44.34 -4.35
N ALA A 257 -23.97 45.29 -4.71
CA ALA A 257 -23.66 46.73 -4.75
C ALA A 257 -23.68 47.43 -3.38
N ARG A 258 -24.08 46.73 -2.31
CA ARG A 258 -24.26 47.33 -0.98
C ARG A 258 -22.97 47.23 -0.17
N TRP A 259 -22.52 48.37 0.35
CA TRP A 259 -21.42 48.41 1.30
C TRP A 259 -21.77 47.66 2.59
N TRP A 260 -20.85 46.81 3.03
CA TRP A 260 -20.95 46.09 4.30
C TRP A 260 -20.67 47.05 5.47
N SER A 261 -21.26 46.74 6.63
CA SER A 261 -20.92 47.43 7.87
C SER A 261 -19.52 47.06 8.35
N ALA A 262 -19.00 47.84 9.30
CA ALA A 262 -17.73 47.54 9.96
C ALA A 262 -17.77 46.15 10.65
N ASP A 263 -18.87 45.83 11.33
CA ASP A 263 -19.04 44.54 12.02
C ASP A 263 -19.08 43.36 11.04
N GLN A 264 -19.75 43.52 9.89
CA GLN A 264 -19.76 42.49 8.84
C GLN A 264 -18.36 42.27 8.28
N THR A 265 -17.62 43.35 8.03
CA THR A 265 -16.24 43.29 7.53
C THR A 265 -15.31 42.63 8.55
N ALA A 266 -15.44 42.99 9.83
CA ALA A 266 -14.65 42.41 10.92
C ALA A 266 -14.94 40.91 11.09
N ARG A 267 -16.22 40.51 11.02
CA ARG A 267 -16.62 39.10 11.09
C ARG A 267 -16.07 38.29 9.92
N GLN A 268 -16.11 38.83 8.70
CA GLN A 268 -15.57 38.16 7.52
C GLN A 268 -14.06 37.95 7.63
N LYS A 269 -13.34 39.00 8.06
CA LYS A 269 -11.91 38.92 8.34
C LYS A 269 -11.60 37.80 9.34
N GLN A 270 -12.34 37.73 10.45
CA GLN A 270 -12.16 36.66 11.45
C GLN A 270 -12.41 35.25 10.88
N LEU A 271 -13.40 35.09 10.00
CA LEU A 271 -13.66 33.81 9.34
C LEU A 271 -12.49 33.40 8.43
N ILE A 272 -11.93 34.33 7.66
CA ILE A 272 -10.75 34.09 6.81
C ILE A 272 -9.53 33.72 7.67
N GLU A 273 -9.31 34.45 8.76
CA GLU A 273 -8.20 34.17 9.69
C GLU A 273 -8.33 32.82 10.40
N ALA A 274 -9.55 32.40 10.72
CA ALA A 274 -9.81 31.09 11.27
C ALA A 274 -9.41 29.98 10.29
N VAL A 275 -9.72 30.12 8.98
CA VAL A 275 -9.27 29.16 7.97
C VAL A 275 -7.75 29.19 7.80
N GLY A 276 -7.13 30.38 7.78
CA GLY A 276 -5.66 30.50 7.77
C GLY A 276 -4.99 29.78 8.95
N THR A 277 -5.60 29.86 10.13
CA THR A 277 -5.14 29.13 11.33
C THR A 277 -5.28 27.62 11.17
N LYS A 278 -6.40 27.13 10.59
CA LYS A 278 -6.57 25.71 10.27
C LYS A 278 -5.51 25.22 9.27
N ILE A 279 -5.21 25.99 8.23
CA ILE A 279 -4.16 25.66 7.24
C ILE A 279 -2.81 25.54 7.95
N ASN A 280 -2.46 26.50 8.83
CA ASN A 280 -1.21 26.44 9.59
C ASN A 280 -1.14 25.19 10.48
N ALA A 281 -2.26 24.79 11.09
CA ALA A 281 -2.34 23.61 11.94
C ALA A 281 -2.09 22.29 11.18
N LEU A 282 -2.18 22.27 9.84
CA LEU A 282 -1.79 21.12 9.02
C LEU A 282 -0.26 20.97 8.87
N ALA A 283 0.53 22.01 9.12
CA ALA A 283 1.96 21.99 8.84
C ALA A 283 2.74 20.98 9.70
N ASP A 284 2.49 20.93 11.01
CA ASP A 284 3.22 20.01 11.90
C ASP A 284 2.83 18.53 11.67
N PRO A 285 1.53 18.18 11.53
CA PRO A 285 1.15 16.81 11.16
C PRO A 285 1.67 16.36 9.79
N THR A 286 1.92 17.29 8.86
CA THR A 286 2.54 16.99 7.56
C THR A 286 3.96 16.42 7.71
N LEU A 287 4.73 16.89 8.70
CA LEU A 287 6.06 16.33 9.01
C LEU A 287 5.98 14.85 9.41
N GLN A 288 4.82 14.41 9.91
CA GLN A 288 4.55 13.03 10.32
C GLN A 288 3.92 12.20 9.19
N GLY A 289 3.66 12.79 8.02
CA GLY A 289 2.95 12.12 6.91
C GLY A 289 1.46 11.91 7.17
N ALA A 290 0.88 12.64 8.13
CA ALA A 290 -0.51 12.46 8.56
C ALA A 290 -1.51 13.36 7.79
N VAL A 291 -1.04 14.11 6.80
CA VAL A 291 -1.85 15.09 6.05
C VAL A 291 -1.89 14.72 4.58
N THR A 292 -3.06 14.86 3.98
CA THR A 292 -3.26 14.71 2.53
C THR A 292 -3.49 16.05 1.86
N TYR A 293 -3.22 16.13 0.56
CA TYR A 293 -3.49 17.32 -0.25
C TYR A 293 -4.98 17.69 -0.25
N GLU A 294 -5.89 16.70 -0.21
CA GLU A 294 -7.34 16.92 -0.14
C GLU A 294 -7.77 17.73 1.09
N GLN A 295 -7.10 17.55 2.24
CA GLN A 295 -7.40 18.33 3.45
C GLN A 295 -7.08 19.82 3.23
N PHE A 296 -5.99 20.12 2.51
CA PHE A 296 -5.67 21.49 2.11
C PHE A 296 -6.67 22.03 1.08
N GLU A 297 -7.03 21.25 0.04
CA GLU A 297 -8.00 21.68 -0.97
C GLU A 297 -9.38 21.99 -0.37
N SER A 298 -9.80 21.23 0.64
CA SER A 298 -11.03 21.51 1.38
C SER A 298 -11.01 22.89 2.03
N LEU A 299 -9.91 23.24 2.71
CA LEU A 299 -9.71 24.56 3.33
C LEU A 299 -9.56 25.68 2.30
N LEU A 300 -8.93 25.41 1.16
CA LEU A 300 -8.86 26.36 0.04
C LEU A 300 -10.28 26.65 -0.50
N GLY A 301 -11.12 25.63 -0.60
CA GLY A 301 -12.54 25.76 -0.94
C GLY A 301 -13.32 26.60 0.09
N GLU A 302 -13.03 26.48 1.38
CA GLU A 302 -13.58 27.36 2.42
C GLU A 302 -13.16 28.83 2.19
N LEU A 303 -11.89 29.10 1.87
CA LEU A 303 -11.42 30.46 1.57
C LEU A 303 -12.12 31.06 0.35
N HIS A 304 -12.25 30.29 -0.73
CA HIS A 304 -12.93 30.76 -1.95
C HIS A 304 -14.39 31.12 -1.68
N LYS A 305 -15.10 30.33 -0.86
CA LYS A 305 -16.49 30.65 -0.42
C LYS A 305 -16.56 31.92 0.42
N LEU A 306 -15.49 32.27 1.13
CA LEU A 306 -15.35 33.52 1.87
C LEU A 306 -14.89 34.69 0.99
N GLY A 307 -14.76 34.49 -0.33
CA GLY A 307 -14.31 35.51 -1.27
C GLY A 307 -12.81 35.81 -1.19
N PHE A 308 -12.02 34.95 -0.54
CA PHE A 308 -10.59 35.10 -0.42
C PHE A 308 -9.85 34.13 -1.35
N PHE A 309 -8.92 34.65 -2.14
CA PHE A 309 -8.16 33.88 -3.13
C PHE A 309 -6.67 34.07 -2.88
N PRO A 310 -5.96 33.08 -2.31
CA PRO A 310 -4.51 33.13 -2.17
C PRO A 310 -3.81 33.22 -3.53
N GLU A 311 -2.56 33.68 -3.55
CA GLU A 311 -1.76 33.71 -4.79
C GLU A 311 -1.61 32.32 -5.40
N THR A 312 -1.76 32.23 -6.72
CA THR A 312 -1.69 30.97 -7.47
C THR A 312 -0.35 30.25 -7.27
N GLU A 313 0.75 30.99 -7.14
CA GLU A 313 2.07 30.41 -6.88
C GLU A 313 2.15 29.74 -5.50
N LEU A 314 1.51 30.30 -4.47
CA LEU A 314 1.48 29.70 -3.14
C LEU A 314 0.65 28.42 -3.13
N VAL A 315 -0.51 28.42 -3.80
CA VAL A 315 -1.35 27.21 -3.96
C VAL A 315 -0.60 26.14 -4.75
N SER A 316 0.05 26.53 -5.84
CA SER A 316 0.85 25.62 -6.68
C SER A 316 2.04 25.02 -5.94
N ALA A 317 2.67 25.79 -5.06
CA ALA A 317 3.77 25.30 -4.22
C ALA A 317 3.30 24.18 -3.26
N VAL A 318 2.10 24.31 -2.68
CA VAL A 318 1.51 23.24 -1.87
C VAL A 318 1.25 22.01 -2.75
N ALA A 319 0.58 22.15 -3.88
CA ALA A 319 0.30 21.02 -4.77
C ALA A 319 1.57 20.26 -5.18
N ARG A 320 2.63 20.97 -5.61
CA ARG A 320 3.92 20.36 -5.98
C ARG A 320 4.60 19.65 -4.82
N ALA A 321 4.42 20.12 -3.59
CA ALA A 321 5.06 19.52 -2.42
C ALA A 321 4.34 18.26 -1.92
N PHE A 322 3.10 18.01 -2.34
CA PHE A 322 2.36 16.79 -1.99
C PHE A 322 2.41 15.69 -3.08
N VAL A 323 3.07 15.97 -4.21
CA VAL A 323 3.27 15.05 -5.35
C VAL A 323 4.70 14.51 -5.37
#